data_AF-A0A2R6MC97-F1
#
_entry.id   AF-A0A2R6MC97-F1
#
_cell.length_a   1.000
_cell.length_b   1.000
_cell.length_c   1.000
_cell.angle_alpha   90.00
_cell.angle_beta   90.00
_cell.angle_gamma   90.00
#
_symmetry.space_group_name_H-M   'P 1'
#
loop_
_entity.id
_entity.type
_entity.pdbx_description
1 polymer ?
#
loop_
_entity_poly.entity_id
_entity_poly.type
_entity_poly.pdbx_seq_one_letter_code
_entity_poly.pdbx_strand_id
1 'polypeptide(L)' 'MATATADRLESLGIAFGALLVLVGLATIVGTPWAHKSGSVLVTLGQALGAVGAIAVGAGLAWLVRK' A
#
# COMPACT_ATOMS: atom_id res chain seq x y z
N MET A 1 -13.31 26.03 16.09
CA MET A 1 -13.70 25.35 14.85
C MET A 1 -12.50 24.69 14.14
N ALA A 2 -11.51 24.15 14.87
CA ALA A 2 -10.32 23.53 14.28
C ALA A 2 -10.37 21.98 14.26
N THR A 3 -11.42 21.38 14.81
CA THR A 3 -11.50 19.93 15.06
C THR A 3 -12.16 19.14 13.93
N ALA A 4 -13.20 19.69 13.29
CA ALA A 4 -13.95 18.97 12.25
C ALA A 4 -13.11 18.64 11.01
N THR A 5 -12.14 19.49 10.66
CA THR A 5 -11.18 19.20 9.58
C THR A 5 -10.15 18.16 10.01
N ALA A 6 -9.63 18.24 11.24
CA ALA A 6 -8.68 17.26 11.77
C ALA A 6 -9.27 15.84 11.78
N ASP A 7 -10.50 15.67 12.27
CA ASP A 7 -11.20 14.37 12.27
C ASP A 7 -11.38 13.79 10.86
N ARG A 8 -11.70 14.64 9.87
CA ARG A 8 -11.84 14.20 8.47
C ARG A 8 -10.50 13.79 7.87
N LEU A 9 -9.43 14.53 8.15
CA LEU A 9 -8.09 14.19 7.66
C LEU A 9 -7.60 12.87 8.29
N GLU A 10 -7.91 12.63 9.57
CA GLU A 10 -7.60 11.38 10.25
C GLU A 10 -8.31 10.19 9.59
N SER A 11 -9.63 10.31 9.37
CA SER A 11 -10.43 9.29 8.69
C SER A 11 -9.95 9.02 7.25
N LEU A 12 -9.61 10.08 6.52
CA LEU A 12 -9.12 9.97 5.14
C LEU A 12 -7.75 9.29 5.09
N GLY A 13 -6.85 9.62 6.01
CA GLY A 13 -5.53 9.00 6.12
C GLY A 13 -5.60 7.50 6.39
N ILE A 14 -6.49 7.08 7.29
CA ILE A 14 -6.75 5.67 7.57
C ILE A 14 -7.31 4.96 6.32
N ALA A 15 -8.27 5.58 5.63
CA ALA A 15 -8.87 5.01 4.42
C ALA A 15 -7.85 4.82 3.29
N PHE A 16 -7.02 5.83 3.02
CA PHE A 16 -5.96 5.73 2.00
C PHE A 16 -4.86 4.74 2.38
N GLY A 17 -4.48 4.68 3.67
CA GLY A 17 -3.53 3.69 4.17
C GLY A 17 -4.03 2.26 3.98
N ALA A 18 -5.29 1.99 4.34
CA ALA A 18 -5.92 0.69 4.13
C ALA A 18 -6.04 0.33 2.64
N LEU A 19 -6.42 1.29 1.80
CA LEU A 19 -6.50 1.09 0.35
C LEU A 19 -5.14 0.71 -0.25
N LEU A 20 -4.06 1.38 0.14
CA LEU A 20 -2.71 1.04 -0.32
C LEU A 20 -2.27 -0.38 0.07
N VAL A 21 -2.59 -0.81 1.29
CA VAL A 21 -2.33 -2.19 1.74
C VAL A 21 -3.10 -3.19 0.90
N LEU A 22 -4.39 -2.94 0.65
CA LEU A 22 -5.24 -3.80 -0.19
C LEU A 22 -4.75 -3.85 -1.64
N VAL A 23 -4.31 -2.73 -2.21
CA VAL A 23 -3.71 -2.67 -3.55
C VAL A 23 -2.42 -3.48 -3.62
N GLY A 24 -1.56 -3.40 -2.61
CA GLY A 24 -0.34 -4.21 -2.51
C GLY A 24 -0.66 -5.71 -2.48
N LEU A 25 -1.63 -6.12 -1.67
CA LEU A 25 -2.11 -7.51 -1.62
C LEU A 25 -2.74 -7.97 -2.94
N ALA A 26 -3.61 -7.15 -3.55
CA ALA A 26 -4.21 -7.45 -4.84
C ALA A 26 -3.15 -7.59 -5.94
N THR A 27 -2.07 -6.82 -5.87
CA THR A 27 -0.92 -6.93 -6.80
C THR A 27 -0.19 -8.26 -6.61
N ILE A 28 0.06 -8.68 -5.36
CA ILE A 28 0.69 -9.97 -5.08
C ILE A 28 -0.18 -11.12 -5.56
N VAL A 29 -1.49 -11.08 -5.30
CA VAL A 29 -2.43 -12.16 -5.63
C VAL A 29 -2.75 -12.21 -7.12
N GLY A 30 -2.95 -11.04 -7.75
CA GLY A 30 -3.35 -10.93 -9.15
C GLY A 30 -2.22 -11.11 -10.16
N THR A 31 -0.96 -11.11 -9.72
CA THR A 31 0.18 -11.33 -10.63
C THR A 31 0.38 -12.82 -10.85
N PRO A 32 0.32 -13.33 -12.10
CA PRO A 32 0.60 -14.73 -12.40
C PRO A 32 2.12 -14.97 -12.41
N TRP A 33 2.72 -15.01 -11.22
CA TRP A 33 4.17 -15.15 -10.99
C TRP A 33 4.78 -16.32 -11.75
N ALA A 34 4.01 -17.39 -11.93
CA ALA A 34 4.44 -18.62 -12.59
C ALA A 34 4.46 -18.54 -14.13
N HIS A 35 3.78 -17.55 -14.75
CA HIS A 35 3.56 -17.54 -16.20
C HIS A 35 4.35 -16.46 -16.95
N LYS A 36 5.05 -15.56 -16.25
CA LYS A 36 6.03 -14.70 -16.89
C LYS A 36 7.35 -15.45 -17.00
N SER A 37 7.71 -15.89 -18.20
CA SER A 37 9.07 -16.26 -18.63
C SER A 37 10.03 -15.04 -18.58
N GLY A 38 10.06 -14.34 -17.45
CA GLY A 38 10.85 -13.12 -17.24
C GLY A 38 11.95 -13.37 -16.21
N SER A 39 13.14 -12.84 -16.51
CA SER A 39 14.32 -12.83 -15.64
C SER A 39 13.97 -12.69 -14.15
N VAL A 40 14.63 -13.48 -13.29
CA VAL A 40 14.55 -13.46 -11.82
C VAL A 40 14.61 -12.04 -11.24
N LEU A 41 15.34 -11.14 -11.90
CA LEU A 41 15.48 -9.75 -11.50
C LEU A 41 14.15 -8.96 -11.58
N VAL A 42 13.30 -9.27 -12.56
CA VAL A 42 11.98 -8.65 -12.74
C VAL A 42 11.03 -9.11 -11.63
N THR A 43 11.06 -10.40 -11.30
CA THR A 43 10.27 -11.00 -10.22
C THR A 43 10.61 -10.36 -8.88
N LEU A 44 11.90 -10.19 -8.59
CA LEU A 44 12.36 -9.51 -7.38
C LEU A 44 11.91 -8.05 -7.32
N GLY A 45 12.03 -7.31 -8.43
CA GLY A 45 11.56 -5.93 -8.51
C GLY A 45 10.06 -5.78 -8.26
N GLN A 46 9.24 -6.69 -8.81
CA GLN A 46 7.79 -6.71 -8.57
C GLN A 46 7.44 -7.00 -7.10
N ALA A 47 8.15 -7.95 -6.46
CA ALA A 47 7.96 -8.26 -5.05
C ALA A 47 8.32 -7.06 -4.17
N LEU A 48 9.46 -6.41 -4.44
CA LEU A 48 9.89 -5.20 -3.72
C LEU A 48 8.90 -4.04 -3.91
N GLY A 49 8.37 -3.85 -5.11
CA GLY A 49 7.35 -2.84 -5.39
C GLY A 49 6.05 -3.07 -4.61
N ALA A 50 5.59 -4.33 -4.55
CA ALA A 50 4.40 -4.69 -3.77
C ALA A 50 4.60 -4.47 -2.26
N VAL A 51 5.75 -4.91 -1.73
CA VAL A 51 6.11 -4.67 -0.32
C VAL A 51 6.26 -3.17 -0.02
N GLY A 52 6.83 -2.40 -0.95
CA GLY A 52 6.94 -0.95 -0.86
C GLY A 52 5.58 -0.26 -0.79
N ALA A 53 4.60 -0.68 -1.60
CA ALA A 53 3.25 -0.15 -1.55
C ALA A 53 2.56 -0.42 -0.18
N ILE A 54 2.75 -1.62 0.37
CA ILE A 54 2.27 -1.97 1.72
C ILE A 54 2.94 -1.09 2.78
N ALA A 55 4.25 -0.90 2.69
CA ALA A 55 5.01 -0.08 3.62
C ALA A 55 4.59 1.40 3.59
N VAL A 56 4.32 1.95 2.40
CA VAL A 56 3.81 3.32 2.24
C VAL A 56 2.40 3.45 2.81
N GLY A 57 1.51 2.50 2.55
CA GLY A 57 0.16 2.49 3.13
C GLY A 57 0.16 2.42 4.65
N ALA A 58 0.96 1.51 5.21
CA ALA A 58 1.14 1.37 6.65
C ALA A 58 1.80 2.60 7.28
N GLY A 59 2.80 3.19 6.60
CA GLY A 59 3.49 4.40 7.03
C GLY A 59 2.56 5.62 7.08
N LEU A 60 1.70 5.79 6.08
CA LEU A 60 0.68 6.84 6.06
C LEU A 60 -0.35 6.67 7.20
N ALA A 61 -0.84 5.44 7.40
CA ALA A 61 -1.76 5.15 8.51
C ALA A 61 -1.11 5.39 9.89
N TRP A 62 0.18 5.08 10.04
CA TRP A 62 0.92 5.30 11.27
C TRP A 62 1.23 6.77 11.53
N LEU A 63 1.58 7.54 10.49
CA LEU A 63 1.90 8.97 10.60
C LEU A 63 0.68 9.79 11.01
N VAL A 64 -0.51 9.44 10.51
CA VAL A 64 -1.76 10.15 10.81
C VAL A 64 -2.29 9.83 12.22
N ARG A 65 -1.96 8.65 12.75
CA ARG A 65 -2.31 8.24 14.12
C ARG A 65 -1.47 8.98 15.19
N LYS A 66 -0.33 9.56 14.82
CA LYS A 66 0.67 10.09 15.76
C LYS A 66 0.63 11.61 15.82
#